data_AF-A0A7K2FPH7-F1
#
_entry.id   AF-A0A7K2FPH7-F1
#
_cell.length_a   1.000
_cell.length_b   1.000
_cell.length_c   1.000
_cell.angle_alpha   90.00
_cell.angle_beta   90.00
_cell.angle_gamma   90.00
#
_symmetry.space_group_name_H-M   'P 1'
#
loop_
_entity.id
_entity.type
_entity.pdbx_description
1 polymer ?
#
loop_
_entity_poly.entity_id
_entity_poly.type
_entity_poly.pdbx_seq_one_letter_code
_entity_poly.pdbx_strand_id
1 'polypeptide(L)'
;MRALRILIVLVVILGGLFVIADRVAVHFAQGEVADKVKARENLSQTPDVDIKGFPFLTQVAGGSLDDVEIGIKGFTTPAAANGASIRIDDLRADMQDVRFSGDYSSATAARATGTATISYDELMKAAKTEPTNLGVFTAQVAGLSYGGDGKLKVAFKVSVLPKPVYLKSSLAVEGNQLKITADGLPKLGALSIGESQIRSVTDFRQAINRLPGGVQLDQVRATPDGLKITVKGTDVKLGG
;
A
#
# COMPACT_ATOMS: atom_id res chain seq x y z
N MET A 1 -43.48 3.37 40.72
CA MET A 1 -42.41 4.40 40.77
C MET A 1 -41.08 3.87 41.31
N ARG A 2 -41.01 3.19 42.48
CA ARG A 2 -39.73 2.72 43.07
C ARG A 2 -39.06 1.59 42.27
N ALA A 3 -39.81 0.54 41.91
CA ALA A 3 -39.28 -0.58 41.11
C ALA A 3 -38.75 -0.13 39.73
N LEU A 4 -39.45 0.81 39.08
CA LEU A 4 -39.00 1.39 37.81
C LEU A 4 -37.69 2.17 37.95
N ARG A 5 -37.52 2.95 39.02
CA ARG A 5 -36.25 3.65 39.30
C ARG A 5 -35.11 2.67 39.56
N ILE A 6 -35.34 1.60 40.32
CA ILE A 6 -34.33 0.56 40.58
C ILE A 6 -33.93 -0.14 39.28
N LEU A 7 -34.91 -0.50 38.44
CA LEU A 7 -34.65 -1.10 37.13
C LEU A 7 -33.81 -0.18 36.24
N ILE A 8 -34.15 1.12 36.17
CA ILE A 8 -33.38 2.10 35.39
C ILE A 8 -31.95 2.22 35.93
N VAL A 9 -31.77 2.33 37.25
CA VAL A 9 -30.43 2.41 37.86
C VAL A 9 -29.61 1.16 37.57
N LEU A 10 -30.21 -0.03 37.68
CA LEU A 10 -29.53 -1.27 37.34
C LEU A 10 -29.14 -1.33 35.86
N VAL A 11 -30.03 -0.94 34.95
CA VAL A 11 -29.73 -0.88 33.51
C VAL A 11 -28.61 0.11 33.22
N VAL A 12 -28.59 1.26 33.87
CA VAL A 12 -27.52 2.25 33.71
C VAL A 12 -26.18 1.73 34.24
N ILE A 13 -26.17 1.09 35.42
CA ILE A 13 -24.94 0.52 35.99
C ILE A 13 -24.41 -0.62 35.11
N LEU A 14 -25.27 -1.57 34.73
CA LEU A 14 -24.88 -2.69 33.88
C LEU A 14 -24.46 -2.21 32.48
N GLY A 15 -25.17 -1.24 31.91
CA GLY A 15 -24.79 -0.59 30.66
C GLY A 15 -23.41 0.06 30.78
N GLY A 16 -23.15 0.84 31.83
CA GLY A 16 -21.86 1.46 32.08
C GLY A 16 -20.72 0.45 32.21
N LEU A 17 -20.93 -0.62 33.00
CA LEU A 17 -19.95 -1.71 33.14
C LEU A 17 -19.68 -2.43 31.81
N PHE A 18 -20.72 -2.66 31.01
CA PHE A 18 -20.58 -3.27 29.69
C PHE A 18 -19.71 -2.42 28.76
N VAL A 19 -19.93 -1.10 28.71
CA VAL A 19 -19.10 -0.19 27.90
C VAL A 19 -17.63 -0.22 28.33
N ILE A 20 -17.36 -0.27 29.63
CA ILE A 20 -15.99 -0.36 30.15
C ILE A 20 -15.34 -1.68 29.73
N ALA A 21 -16.02 -2.80 29.93
CA ALA A 21 -15.52 -4.12 29.55
C ALA A 21 -15.26 -4.22 28.03
N ASP A 22 -16.17 -3.67 27.22
CA ASP A 22 -16.05 -3.60 25.77
C ASP A 22 -14.76 -2.88 25.33
N ARG A 23 -14.47 -1.73 25.95
CA ARG A 23 -13.29 -0.91 25.61
C ARG A 23 -11.97 -1.50 26.08
N VAL A 24 -11.98 -2.20 27.21
CA VAL A 24 -10.79 -2.96 27.65
C VAL A 24 -10.54 -4.15 26.73
N ALA A 25 -11.59 -4.86 26.33
CA ALA A 25 -11.49 -6.03 25.47
C ALA A 25 -10.92 -5.69 24.09
N VAL A 26 -11.39 -4.62 23.43
CA VAL A 26 -10.86 -4.22 22.12
C VAL A 26 -9.40 -3.81 22.19
N HIS A 27 -8.99 -3.09 23.25
CA HIS A 27 -7.59 -2.67 23.40
C HIS A 27 -6.65 -3.87 23.58
N PHE A 28 -7.08 -4.88 24.34
CA PHE A 28 -6.33 -6.11 24.50
C PHE A 28 -6.26 -6.90 23.18
N ALA A 29 -7.37 -7.00 22.45
CA ALA A 29 -7.42 -7.68 21.16
C ALA A 29 -6.51 -7.01 20.11
N GLN A 30 -6.49 -5.68 20.04
CA GLN A 30 -5.60 -4.92 19.16
C GLN A 30 -4.12 -5.27 19.42
N GLY A 31 -3.70 -5.29 20.69
CA GLY A 31 -2.34 -5.66 21.08
C GLY A 31 -1.97 -7.10 20.69
N GLU A 32 -2.86 -8.06 20.97
CA GLU A 32 -2.64 -9.48 20.63
C GLU A 32 -2.52 -9.69 19.10
N VAL A 33 -3.34 -8.99 18.31
CA VAL A 33 -3.25 -9.04 16.84
C VAL A 33 -1.93 -8.43 16.38
N ALA A 34 -1.53 -7.28 16.92
CA ALA A 34 -0.26 -6.65 16.57
C ALA A 34 0.95 -7.56 16.84
N ASP A 35 0.97 -8.22 18.00
CA ASP A 35 2.05 -9.16 18.35
C ASP A 35 2.06 -10.41 17.46
N LYS A 36 0.90 -10.95 17.10
CA LYS A 36 0.79 -12.06 16.15
C LYS A 36 1.29 -11.68 14.75
N VAL A 37 0.90 -10.51 14.24
CA VAL A 37 1.37 -10.01 12.94
C VAL A 37 2.88 -9.78 12.98
N LYS A 38 3.40 -9.18 14.05
CA LYS A 38 4.84 -9.01 14.26
C LYS A 38 5.60 -10.33 14.21
N ALA A 39 5.12 -11.35 14.91
CA ALA A 39 5.75 -12.66 14.95
C ALA A 39 5.68 -13.40 13.60
N ARG A 40 4.51 -13.40 12.95
CA ARG A 40 4.29 -14.07 11.65
C ARG A 40 5.12 -13.47 10.53
N GLU A 41 5.17 -12.14 10.45
CA GLU A 41 5.88 -11.38 9.41
C GLU A 41 7.31 -11.02 9.81
N ASN A 42 7.78 -11.50 10.97
CA ASN A 42 9.11 -11.24 11.53
C ASN A 42 9.50 -9.74 11.54
N LEU A 43 8.56 -8.89 11.98
CA LEU A 43 8.70 -7.44 11.95
C LEU A 43 9.60 -6.94 13.08
N SER A 44 10.44 -5.97 12.76
CA SER A 44 11.32 -5.32 13.75
C SER A 44 10.55 -4.44 14.74
N GLN A 45 9.42 -3.89 14.31
CA GLN A 45 8.54 -3.05 15.12
C GLN A 45 7.14 -3.67 15.23
N THR A 46 6.47 -3.39 16.34
CA THR A 46 5.08 -3.82 16.53
C THR A 46 4.18 -2.99 15.61
N PRO A 47 3.33 -3.64 14.77
CA PRO A 47 2.34 -2.96 13.97
C PRO A 47 1.36 -2.15 14.81
N ASP A 48 0.82 -1.10 14.22
CA ASP A 48 -0.36 -0.41 14.74
C ASP A 48 -1.61 -1.16 14.27
N VAL A 49 -2.51 -1.49 15.18
CA VAL A 49 -3.75 -2.21 14.85
C VAL A 49 -4.90 -1.46 15.49
N ASP A 50 -5.84 -1.01 14.67
CA ASP A 50 -7.06 -0.35 15.12
C ASP A 50 -8.27 -1.15 14.67
N ILE A 51 -8.96 -1.74 15.64
CA ILE A 51 -10.26 -2.39 15.46
C ILE A 51 -11.33 -1.37 15.83
N LYS A 52 -12.09 -0.92 14.83
CA LYS A 52 -13.15 0.06 14.98
C LYS A 52 -14.51 -0.63 15.20
N GLY A 53 -15.51 0.19 15.47
CA GLY A 53 -16.88 -0.24 15.77
C GLY A 53 -17.18 -0.35 17.26
N PHE A 54 -18.47 -0.26 17.59
CA PHE A 54 -18.97 -0.27 18.96
C PHE A 54 -20.39 -0.83 19.03
N PRO A 55 -20.68 -1.79 19.94
CA PRO A 55 -19.76 -2.45 20.87
C PRO A 55 -18.90 -3.53 20.18
N PHE A 56 -17.61 -3.61 20.51
CA PHE A 56 -16.69 -4.63 20.00
C PHE A 56 -17.10 -6.06 20.37
N LEU A 57 -17.48 -6.30 21.63
CA LEU A 57 -17.87 -7.62 22.11
C LEU A 57 -19.11 -8.14 21.40
N THR A 58 -20.04 -7.25 21.02
CA THR A 58 -21.21 -7.62 20.24
C THR A 58 -20.85 -8.01 18.81
N GLN A 59 -19.91 -7.29 18.19
CA GLN A 59 -19.40 -7.63 16.86
C GLN A 59 -18.72 -9.00 16.85
N VAL A 60 -17.81 -9.25 17.80
CA VAL A 60 -17.14 -10.54 17.95
C VAL A 60 -18.15 -11.68 18.19
N ALA A 61 -19.14 -11.46 19.06
CA ALA A 61 -20.20 -12.45 19.29
C ALA A 61 -21.07 -12.70 18.04
N GLY A 62 -21.21 -11.69 17.18
CA GLY A 62 -21.85 -11.79 15.86
C GLY A 62 -20.98 -12.45 14.79
N GLY A 63 -19.70 -12.73 15.07
CA GLY A 63 -18.77 -13.37 14.14
C GLY A 63 -18.24 -12.43 13.06
N SER A 64 -18.27 -11.12 13.26
CA SER A 64 -17.72 -10.14 12.32
C SER A 64 -17.08 -8.93 12.99
N LEU A 65 -16.25 -8.17 12.27
CA LEU A 65 -15.76 -6.85 12.63
C LEU A 65 -16.04 -5.88 11.48
N ASP A 66 -16.55 -4.70 11.80
CA ASP A 66 -17.00 -3.76 10.78
C ASP A 66 -15.83 -3.09 10.04
N ASP A 67 -14.78 -2.71 10.77
CA ASP A 67 -13.62 -1.99 10.24
C ASP A 67 -12.36 -2.34 11.06
N VAL A 68 -11.33 -2.81 10.37
CA VAL A 68 -10.03 -3.17 10.94
C VAL A 68 -8.92 -2.51 10.11
N GLU A 69 -8.10 -1.71 10.76
CA GLU A 69 -6.96 -1.03 10.17
C GLU A 69 -5.66 -1.60 10.76
N ILE A 70 -4.68 -1.89 9.89
CA ILE A 70 -3.35 -2.36 10.27
C ILE A 70 -2.31 -1.47 9.60
N GLY A 71 -1.40 -0.90 10.38
CA GLY A 71 -0.28 -0.08 9.94
C GLY A 71 1.06 -0.72 10.29
N ILE A 72 1.88 -1.01 9.29
CA ILE A 72 3.24 -1.53 9.43
C ILE A 72 4.23 -0.49 8.91
N LYS A 73 5.20 -0.13 9.73
CA LYS A 73 6.28 0.80 9.35
C LYS A 73 7.57 0.05 9.09
N GLY A 74 8.26 0.41 8.01
CA GLY A 74 9.61 -0.07 7.71
C GLY A 74 9.71 -1.58 7.49
N PHE A 75 8.85 -2.12 6.64
CA PHE A 75 8.84 -3.53 6.26
C PHE A 75 9.81 -3.81 5.11
N THR A 76 10.60 -4.88 5.20
CA THR A 76 11.53 -5.27 4.14
C THR A 76 11.09 -6.59 3.55
N THR A 77 10.86 -6.62 2.24
CA THR A 77 10.41 -7.82 1.52
C THR A 77 11.31 -8.12 0.33
N PRO A 78 11.49 -9.38 -0.09
CA PRO A 78 12.17 -9.70 -1.35
C PRO A 78 11.40 -9.09 -2.53
N ALA A 79 12.05 -8.30 -3.36
CA ALA A 79 11.46 -7.75 -4.57
C ALA A 79 11.23 -8.86 -5.60
N ALA A 80 10.01 -8.93 -6.13
CA ALA A 80 9.58 -9.95 -7.09
C ALA A 80 10.40 -9.99 -8.39
N ALA A 81 11.05 -8.90 -8.78
CA ALA A 81 11.72 -8.80 -10.06
C ALA A 81 13.12 -9.45 -10.08
N ASN A 82 13.90 -9.37 -8.99
CA ASN A 82 15.36 -9.62 -9.06
C ASN A 82 15.99 -10.21 -7.78
N GLY A 83 15.19 -10.63 -6.79
CA GLY A 83 15.70 -11.17 -5.51
C GLY A 83 16.38 -10.15 -4.60
N ALA A 84 16.49 -8.88 -5.01
CA ALA A 84 16.92 -7.77 -4.16
C ALA A 84 15.83 -7.47 -3.14
N SER A 85 16.18 -7.17 -1.89
CA SER A 85 15.20 -6.69 -0.91
C SER A 85 14.75 -5.26 -1.26
N ILE A 86 13.46 -4.98 -1.09
CA ILE A 86 12.90 -3.63 -1.17
C ILE A 86 12.33 -3.27 0.19
N ARG A 87 12.69 -2.09 0.68
CA ARG A 87 12.10 -1.53 1.90
C ARG A 87 10.84 -0.73 1.55
N ILE A 88 9.75 -1.07 2.24
CA ILE A 88 8.48 -0.35 2.23
C ILE A 88 8.45 0.47 3.53
N ASP A 89 8.39 1.79 3.40
CA ASP A 89 8.50 2.68 4.55
C ASP A 89 7.20 2.71 5.35
N ASP A 90 6.06 2.67 4.68
CA ASP A 90 4.73 2.69 5.27
C ASP A 90 3.79 1.76 4.50
N LEU A 91 3.22 0.79 5.20
CA LEU A 91 2.24 -0.16 4.68
C LEU A 91 0.99 -0.05 5.55
N ARG A 92 -0.16 0.26 4.95
CA ARG A 92 -1.46 0.22 5.64
C ARG A 92 -2.41 -0.73 4.94
N ALA A 93 -3.23 -1.41 5.70
CA ALA A 93 -4.34 -2.22 5.24
C ALA A 93 -5.60 -1.82 6.01
N ASP A 94 -6.65 -1.47 5.27
CA ASP A 94 -7.99 -1.16 5.76
C ASP A 94 -8.93 -2.28 5.28
N MET A 95 -9.62 -2.93 6.20
CA MET A 95 -10.48 -4.08 5.93
C MET A 95 -11.86 -3.81 6.50
N GLN A 96 -12.88 -3.93 5.65
CA GLN A 96 -14.27 -3.66 5.99
C GLN A 96 -15.09 -4.94 5.94
N ASP A 97 -16.03 -5.04 6.88
CA ASP A 97 -16.96 -6.16 7.02
C ASP A 97 -16.22 -7.51 7.06
N VAL A 98 -15.27 -7.63 7.99
CA VAL A 98 -14.46 -8.83 8.21
C VAL A 98 -15.31 -9.90 8.89
N ARG A 99 -15.52 -11.03 8.22
CA ARG A 99 -16.30 -12.16 8.73
C ARG A 99 -15.39 -13.33 9.09
N PHE A 100 -15.57 -13.88 10.28
CA PHE A 100 -14.86 -15.08 10.72
C PHE A 100 -15.57 -16.34 10.23
N SER A 101 -14.80 -17.41 9.99
CA SER A 101 -15.38 -18.76 9.85
C SER A 101 -16.03 -19.20 11.16
N GLY A 102 -16.95 -20.17 11.10
CA GLY A 102 -17.69 -20.62 12.30
C GLY A 102 -16.81 -21.18 13.42
N ASP A 103 -15.59 -21.62 13.09
CA ASP A 103 -14.55 -22.09 14.01
C ASP A 103 -13.50 -21.00 14.33
N TYR A 104 -13.65 -19.78 13.82
CA TYR A 104 -12.74 -18.64 13.96
C TYR A 104 -11.30 -18.90 13.48
N SER A 105 -11.09 -19.94 12.65
CA SER A 105 -9.77 -20.28 12.12
C SER A 105 -9.36 -19.44 10.91
N SER A 106 -10.30 -18.76 10.28
CA SER A 106 -10.07 -17.91 9.11
C SER A 106 -10.97 -16.69 9.11
N ALA A 107 -10.58 -15.66 8.36
CA ALA A 107 -11.40 -14.46 8.19
C ALA A 107 -11.44 -14.02 6.71
N THR A 108 -12.53 -13.39 6.31
CA THR A 108 -12.71 -12.81 4.96
C THR A 108 -13.24 -11.40 5.08
N ALA A 109 -12.54 -10.43 4.52
CA ALA A 109 -13.01 -9.05 4.41
C ALA A 109 -13.88 -8.89 3.16
N ALA A 110 -15.07 -8.31 3.30
CA ALA A 110 -15.89 -8.03 2.12
C ALA A 110 -15.21 -7.02 1.20
N ARG A 111 -14.50 -6.05 1.77
CA ARG A 111 -13.68 -5.07 1.04
C ARG A 111 -12.36 -4.87 1.78
N ALA A 112 -11.26 -4.77 1.03
CA ALA A 112 -9.98 -4.39 1.60
C ALA A 112 -9.28 -3.37 0.71
N THR A 113 -8.67 -2.35 1.33
CA THR A 113 -7.83 -1.36 0.67
C THR A 113 -6.44 -1.39 1.30
N GLY A 114 -5.40 -1.59 0.49
CA GLY A 114 -4.01 -1.55 0.93
C GLY A 114 -3.29 -0.35 0.35
N THR A 115 -2.44 0.30 1.13
CA THR A 115 -1.52 1.34 0.64
C THR A 115 -0.10 1.03 1.05
N ALA A 116 0.84 1.13 0.11
CA ALA A 116 2.27 0.97 0.36
C ALA A 116 3.03 2.20 -0.15
N THR A 117 3.97 2.70 0.63
CA THR A 117 4.85 3.81 0.25
C THR A 117 6.29 3.33 0.18
N ILE A 118 6.93 3.55 -0.97
CA ILE A 118 8.32 3.17 -1.22
C ILE A 118 9.10 4.43 -1.57
N SER A 119 10.18 4.71 -0.83
CA SER A 119 11.03 5.85 -1.10
C SER A 119 11.76 5.76 -2.44
N TYR A 120 12.09 6.91 -3.01
CA TYR A 120 12.79 7.01 -4.30
C TYR A 120 14.16 6.33 -4.29
N ASP A 121 14.86 6.37 -3.16
CA ASP A 121 16.17 5.72 -2.99
C ASP A 121 16.05 4.20 -3.05
N GLU A 122 15.00 3.63 -2.45
CA GLU A 122 14.73 2.18 -2.50
C GLU A 122 14.34 1.75 -3.92
N LEU A 123 13.56 2.55 -4.63
CA LEU A 123 13.26 2.30 -6.05
C LEU A 123 14.53 2.33 -6.91
N MET A 124 15.44 3.29 -6.67
CA MET A 124 16.71 3.38 -7.38
C MET A 124 17.61 2.16 -7.11
N LYS A 125 17.68 1.68 -5.86
CA LYS A 125 18.41 0.45 -5.49
C LYS A 125 17.82 -0.78 -6.18
N ALA A 126 16.49 -0.91 -6.17
CA ALA A 126 15.80 -2.06 -6.76
C ALA A 126 15.91 -2.09 -8.29
N ALA A 127 15.87 -0.92 -8.94
CA ALA A 127 15.91 -0.80 -10.40
C ALA A 127 17.28 -1.13 -11.02
N LYS A 128 18.37 -1.20 -10.22
CA LYS A 128 19.75 -1.45 -10.69
C LYS A 128 20.02 -0.68 -11.99
N THR A 129 19.92 0.65 -11.91
CA THR A 129 19.91 1.53 -13.08
C THR A 129 21.20 1.43 -13.89
N GLU A 130 21.24 0.53 -14.87
CA GLU A 130 22.38 0.37 -15.78
C GLU A 130 22.30 1.39 -16.93
N PRO A 131 23.44 1.90 -17.42
CA PRO A 131 23.46 2.74 -18.61
C PRO A 131 22.87 1.98 -19.80
N THR A 132 21.76 2.47 -20.33
CA THR A 132 21.16 1.92 -21.53
C THR A 132 21.79 2.57 -22.76
N ASN A 133 22.29 1.77 -23.68
CA ASN A 133 22.85 2.25 -24.94
C ASN A 133 21.71 2.56 -25.93
N LEU A 134 21.61 3.81 -26.37
CA LEU A 134 20.62 4.30 -27.31
C LEU A 134 21.26 4.59 -28.68
N GLY A 135 22.27 3.80 -29.03
CA GLY A 135 23.02 3.90 -30.29
C GLY A 135 24.20 4.86 -30.17
N VAL A 136 23.94 6.16 -30.33
CA VAL A 136 24.99 7.20 -30.39
C VAL A 136 25.29 7.85 -29.03
N PHE A 137 24.47 7.58 -28.01
CA PHE A 137 24.70 8.00 -26.63
C PHE A 137 24.16 6.96 -25.65
N THR A 138 24.61 7.04 -24.39
CA THR A 138 24.07 6.25 -23.29
C THR A 138 23.21 7.13 -22.39
N ALA A 139 22.12 6.57 -21.87
CA ALA A 139 21.27 7.22 -20.88
C ALA A 139 21.13 6.33 -19.65
N GLN A 140 21.27 6.92 -18.47
CA GLN A 140 21.12 6.24 -17.20
C GLN A 140 20.18 7.04 -16.31
N VAL A 141 19.26 6.37 -15.61
CA VAL A 141 18.49 7.02 -14.54
C VAL A 141 19.46 7.36 -13.42
N ALA A 142 19.61 8.65 -13.14
CA ALA A 142 20.48 9.19 -12.10
C ALA A 142 19.74 9.54 -10.81
N GLY A 143 18.41 9.63 -10.87
CA GLY A 143 17.60 9.87 -9.68
C GLY A 143 16.10 9.92 -9.96
N LEU A 144 15.33 9.69 -8.90
CA LEU A 144 13.87 9.78 -8.87
C LEU A 144 13.46 10.80 -7.80
N SER A 145 12.42 11.58 -8.06
CA SER A 145 11.95 12.61 -7.14
C SER A 145 10.48 12.97 -7.43
N TYR A 146 9.86 13.72 -6.53
CA TYR A 146 8.51 14.23 -6.74
C TYR A 146 8.49 15.37 -7.76
N GLY A 147 7.66 15.24 -8.80
CA GLY A 147 7.52 16.21 -9.89
C GLY A 147 6.43 17.27 -9.71
N GLY A 148 5.67 17.20 -8.62
CA GLY A 148 4.44 17.97 -8.43
C GLY A 148 3.22 17.27 -9.04
N ASP A 149 2.02 17.60 -8.57
CA ASP A 149 0.74 17.12 -9.11
C ASP A 149 0.61 15.59 -9.24
N GLY A 150 1.22 14.83 -8.32
CA GLY A 150 1.22 13.36 -8.37
C GLY A 150 2.16 12.74 -9.41
N LYS A 151 2.98 13.55 -10.10
CA LYS A 151 3.88 13.13 -11.16
C LYS A 151 5.26 12.74 -10.64
N LEU A 152 5.87 11.76 -11.28
CA LEU A 152 7.23 11.31 -11.01
C LEU A 152 8.22 12.16 -11.80
N LYS A 153 9.23 12.74 -11.16
CA LYS A 153 10.34 13.43 -11.83
C LYS A 153 11.55 12.49 -11.89
N VAL A 154 11.95 12.14 -13.10
CA VAL A 154 13.09 11.27 -13.40
C VAL A 154 14.25 12.10 -13.91
N ALA A 155 15.42 11.96 -13.30
CA ALA A 155 16.66 12.57 -13.76
C ALA A 155 17.45 11.55 -14.59
N PHE A 156 17.79 11.90 -15.82
CA PHE A 156 18.60 11.09 -16.71
C PHE A 156 19.98 11.73 -16.90
N LYS A 157 21.04 10.95 -16.68
CA LYS A 157 22.39 11.31 -17.10
C LYS A 157 22.61 10.78 -18.52
N VAL A 158 22.91 11.69 -19.44
CA VAL A 158 23.16 11.37 -20.85
C VAL A 158 24.62 11.64 -21.14
N SER A 159 25.33 10.69 -21.77
CA SER A 159 26.79 10.77 -21.97
C SER A 159 27.26 12.02 -22.72
N VAL A 160 26.42 12.56 -23.61
CA VAL A 160 26.71 13.72 -24.45
C VAL A 160 26.33 15.07 -23.82
N LEU A 161 25.67 15.08 -22.65
CA LEU A 161 25.26 16.31 -21.97
C LEU A 161 26.01 16.49 -20.64
N PRO A 162 26.48 17.72 -20.33
CA PRO A 162 27.18 18.00 -19.07
C PRO A 162 26.25 18.06 -17.85
N LYS A 163 24.94 18.21 -18.06
CA LYS A 163 23.92 18.30 -16.99
C LYS A 163 22.85 17.22 -17.17
N PRO A 164 22.27 16.70 -16.08
CA PRO A 164 21.19 15.75 -16.16
C PRO A 164 19.94 16.37 -16.79
N VAL A 165 19.21 15.56 -17.54
CA VAL A 165 17.93 15.92 -18.15
C VAL A 165 16.81 15.46 -17.23
N TYR A 166 15.83 16.33 -16.98
CA TYR A 166 14.69 16.01 -16.12
C TYR A 166 13.44 15.78 -16.95
N LEU A 167 12.75 14.68 -16.65
CA LEU A 167 11.49 14.31 -17.27
C LEU A 167 10.42 14.20 -16.19
N LYS A 168 9.25 14.79 -16.40
CA LYS A 168 8.08 14.53 -15.57
C LYS A 168 7.26 13.42 -16.22
N SER A 169 6.78 12.48 -15.43
CA SER A 169 6.00 11.35 -15.90
C SER A 169 4.71 11.24 -15.09
N SER A 170 3.60 11.18 -15.81
CA SER A 170 2.28 10.89 -15.29
C SER A 170 2.12 9.37 -15.10
N LEU A 171 1.50 8.97 -13.99
CA LEU A 171 1.28 7.57 -13.61
C LEU A 171 -0.23 7.29 -13.66
N ALA A 172 -0.62 6.28 -14.43
CA ALA A 172 -2.01 5.84 -14.55
C ALA A 172 -2.08 4.32 -14.34
N VAL A 173 -3.23 3.83 -13.88
CA VAL A 173 -3.49 2.39 -13.75
C VAL A 173 -4.61 2.02 -14.73
N GLU A 174 -4.32 1.10 -15.65
CA GLU A 174 -5.28 0.55 -16.60
C GLU A 174 -5.29 -0.98 -16.45
N GLY A 175 -6.41 -1.57 -16.02
CA GLY A 175 -6.58 -3.03 -15.97
C GLY A 175 -5.49 -3.77 -15.18
N ASN A 176 -5.16 -3.29 -13.97
CA ASN A 176 -4.10 -3.83 -13.09
C ASN A 176 -2.65 -3.65 -13.63
N GLN A 177 -2.46 -2.77 -14.61
CA GLN A 177 -1.14 -2.42 -15.14
C GLN A 177 -0.81 -0.96 -14.84
N LEU A 178 0.42 -0.72 -14.38
CA LEU A 178 0.96 0.64 -14.25
C LEU A 178 1.39 1.14 -15.63
N LYS A 179 0.76 2.22 -16.07
CA LYS A 179 1.10 2.96 -17.29
C LYS A 179 1.85 4.23 -16.90
N ILE A 180 3.08 4.34 -17.37
CA ILE A 180 3.93 5.51 -17.14
C ILE A 180 3.99 6.30 -18.43
N THR A 181 3.46 7.52 -18.42
CA THR A 181 3.46 8.42 -19.60
C THR A 181 4.38 9.58 -19.33
N ALA A 182 5.38 9.80 -20.19
CA ALA A 182 6.26 10.95 -20.09
C ALA A 182 5.56 12.22 -20.58
N ASP A 183 5.54 13.26 -19.73
CA ASP A 183 5.04 14.58 -20.10
C ASP A 183 6.11 15.34 -20.89
N GLY A 184 6.07 15.17 -22.21
CA GLY A 184 6.96 15.87 -23.14
C GLY A 184 8.40 15.37 -23.06
N LEU A 185 8.84 14.66 -24.10
CA LEU A 185 10.26 14.39 -24.26
C LEU A 185 10.99 15.73 -24.50
N PRO A 186 12.03 16.07 -23.73
CA PRO A 186 12.86 17.21 -24.07
C PRO A 186 13.40 16.98 -25.48
N LYS A 187 13.14 17.92 -26.38
CA LYS A 187 13.71 17.89 -27.74
C LYS A 187 15.24 17.99 -27.58
N LEU A 188 15.92 16.84 -27.63
CA LEU A 188 17.38 16.75 -27.67
C LEU A 188 17.87 17.21 -29.05
N GLY A 189 17.68 18.49 -29.39
CA GLY A 189 18.13 19.09 -30.65
C GLY A 189 17.73 18.30 -31.90
N ALA A 190 18.58 18.33 -32.93
CA ALA A 190 18.39 17.77 -34.27
C ALA A 190 18.32 16.22 -34.37
N LEU A 191 18.24 15.52 -33.24
CA LEU A 191 18.06 14.07 -33.20
C LEU A 191 16.55 13.78 -33.16
N SER A 192 15.94 13.71 -34.34
CA SER A 192 14.60 13.14 -34.51
C SER A 192 14.66 11.66 -34.16
N ILE A 193 14.48 11.32 -32.89
CA ILE A 193 14.27 9.93 -32.47
C ILE A 193 12.97 9.49 -33.14
N GLY A 194 13.05 8.56 -34.09
CA GLY A 194 11.92 8.14 -34.90
C GLY A 194 10.76 7.65 -34.02
N GLU A 195 9.53 8.11 -34.33
CA GLU A 195 8.31 7.78 -33.60
C GLU A 195 8.10 6.26 -33.38
N SER A 196 8.68 5.41 -34.23
CA SER A 196 8.57 3.95 -34.17
C SER A 196 9.42 3.29 -33.06
N GLN A 197 10.55 3.89 -32.65
CA GLN A 197 11.39 3.36 -31.56
C GLN A 197 10.93 3.84 -30.17
N ILE A 198 10.18 4.95 -30.09
CA ILE A 198 9.60 5.45 -28.84
C ILE A 198 8.41 4.59 -28.41
N ARG A 199 7.59 4.11 -29.35
CA ARG A 199 6.42 3.25 -29.04
C ARG A 199 6.78 1.91 -28.42
N SER A 200 7.95 1.33 -28.70
CA SER A 200 8.37 0.05 -28.11
C SER A 200 8.85 0.16 -26.66
N VAL A 201 9.27 1.36 -26.22
CA VAL A 201 9.76 1.63 -24.84
C VAL A 201 8.65 2.20 -23.96
N THR A 202 7.66 2.88 -24.55
CA THR A 202 6.58 3.56 -23.80
C THR A 202 5.47 2.60 -23.35
N ASP A 203 5.30 1.47 -24.04
CA ASP A 203 4.34 0.42 -23.69
C ASP A 203 4.95 -0.61 -22.73
N PHE A 204 5.67 -0.15 -21.69
CA PHE A 204 6.15 -1.02 -20.62
C PHE A 204 4.98 -1.44 -19.72
N ARG A 205 4.16 -2.36 -20.21
CA ARG A 205 3.08 -3.02 -19.48
C ARG A 205 3.69 -4.09 -18.59
N GLN A 206 4.28 -3.68 -17.47
CA GLN A 206 4.61 -4.64 -16.43
C GLN A 206 3.32 -5.03 -15.74
N ALA A 207 2.76 -6.17 -16.17
CA ALA A 207 1.66 -6.77 -15.47
C ALA A 207 2.13 -7.11 -14.06
N ILE A 208 1.52 -6.49 -13.03
CA ILE A 208 1.66 -6.97 -11.66
C ILE A 208 0.80 -8.23 -11.56
N ASN A 209 1.30 -9.30 -12.19
CA ASN A 209 0.59 -10.55 -12.31
C ASN A 209 0.50 -11.19 -10.93
N ARG A 210 -0.73 -11.20 -10.40
CA ARG A 210 -1.19 -11.90 -9.20
C ARG A 210 -0.74 -11.26 -7.89
N LEU A 211 -1.37 -10.14 -7.56
CA LEU A 211 -1.44 -9.72 -6.16
C LEU A 211 -2.24 -10.79 -5.37
N PRO A 212 -1.72 -11.26 -4.22
CA PRO A 212 -2.35 -12.31 -3.43
C PRO A 212 -3.69 -11.85 -2.85
N GLY A 213 -4.59 -12.79 -2.57
CA GLY A 213 -5.83 -12.51 -1.83
C GLY A 213 -6.95 -11.84 -2.65
N GLY A 214 -6.85 -11.75 -3.98
CA GLY A 214 -7.92 -11.19 -4.82
C GLY A 214 -7.93 -9.66 -4.89
N VAL A 215 -6.86 -9.00 -4.46
CA VAL A 215 -6.69 -7.55 -4.59
C VAL A 215 -6.15 -7.17 -5.97
N GLN A 216 -6.49 -5.96 -6.41
CA GLN A 216 -6.14 -5.39 -7.69
C GLN A 216 -5.49 -4.02 -7.47
N LEU A 217 -4.57 -3.64 -8.34
CA LEU A 217 -3.98 -2.32 -8.35
C LEU A 217 -5.06 -1.28 -8.69
N ASP A 218 -5.26 -0.33 -7.79
CA ASP A 218 -6.23 0.75 -7.94
C ASP A 218 -5.54 2.01 -8.44
N GLN A 219 -4.41 2.38 -7.81
CA GLN A 219 -3.75 3.64 -8.10
C GLN A 219 -2.26 3.61 -7.76
N VAL A 220 -1.46 4.33 -8.55
CA VAL A 220 -0.07 4.65 -8.23
C VAL A 220 0.15 6.14 -8.40
N ARG A 221 0.71 6.81 -7.39
CA ARG A 221 1.02 8.25 -7.45
C ARG A 221 2.38 8.54 -6.82
N ALA A 222 3.09 9.50 -7.38
CA ALA A 222 4.26 10.06 -6.74
C ALA A 222 3.83 11.04 -5.64
N THR A 223 4.49 10.97 -4.49
CA THR A 223 4.34 11.89 -3.35
C THR A 223 5.71 12.46 -2.97
N PRO A 224 5.79 13.48 -2.11
CA PRO A 224 7.07 13.97 -1.61
C PRO A 224 7.94 12.88 -0.97
N ASP A 225 7.30 11.94 -0.27
CA ASP A 225 7.97 10.89 0.50
C ASP A 225 8.36 9.66 -0.35
N GLY A 226 7.79 9.50 -1.55
CA GLY A 226 8.07 8.35 -2.41
C GLY A 226 6.96 8.04 -3.40
N LEU A 227 6.90 6.78 -3.83
CA LEU A 227 5.82 6.28 -4.66
C LEU A 227 4.76 5.61 -3.77
N LYS A 228 3.54 6.15 -3.76
CA LYS A 228 2.40 5.57 -3.07
C LYS A 228 1.61 4.67 -4.03
N ILE A 229 1.50 3.41 -3.67
CA ILE A 229 0.77 2.37 -4.37
C ILE A 229 -0.50 2.06 -3.57
N THR A 230 -1.65 1.99 -4.22
CA THR A 230 -2.95 1.66 -3.63
C THR A 230 -3.53 0.46 -4.35
N VAL A 231 -3.99 -0.52 -3.57
CA VAL A 231 -4.65 -1.73 -4.04
C VAL A 231 -6.02 -1.86 -3.39
N LYS A 232 -6.97 -2.48 -4.09
CA LYS A 232 -8.33 -2.75 -3.58
C LYS A 232 -8.74 -4.17 -3.93
N GLY A 233 -9.50 -4.82 -3.06
CA GLY A 233 -10.09 -6.13 -3.34
C GLY A 233 -11.46 -6.27 -2.71
N THR A 234 -12.20 -7.25 -3.21
CA THR A 234 -13.49 -7.70 -2.68
C THR A 234 -13.39 -9.17 -2.31
N ASP A 235 -14.04 -9.57 -1.22
CA ASP A 235 -14.01 -10.93 -0.67
C ASP A 235 -12.56 -11.44 -0.45
N VAL A 236 -11.77 -10.59 0.19
CA VAL A 236 -10.34 -10.81 0.41
C VAL A 236 -10.16 -11.74 1.60
N LYS A 237 -9.56 -12.91 1.35
CA LYS A 237 -9.21 -13.87 2.40
C LYS A 237 -8.05 -13.33 3.22
N LEU A 238 -8.29 -13.14 4.52
CA LEU A 238 -7.29 -12.77 5.49
C LEU A 238 -6.74 -14.08 6.06
N GLY A 239 -5.45 -14.34 5.83
CA GLY A 239 -4.82 -15.65 6.05
C GLY A 239 -5.08 -16.28 7.42
N GLY A 240 -5.15 -17.61 7.45
CA GLY A 240 -5.14 -18.46 8.65
C GLY A 240 -3.71 -18.75 9.11
#